data_AF-A0A8J3NTU6-F1
#
_entry.id   AF-A0A8J3NTU6-F1
#
_cell.length_a   1.000
_cell.length_b   1.000
_cell.length_c   1.000
_cell.angle_alpha   90.00
_cell.angle_beta   90.00
_cell.angle_gamma   90.00
#
_symmetry.space_group_name_H-M   'P 1'
#
loop_
_entity.id
_entity.type
_entity.pdbx_description
1 polymer ?
#
loop_
_entity_poly.entity_id
_entity_poly.type
_entity_poly.pdbx_seq_one_letter_code
_entity_poly.pdbx_strand_id
1 'polypeptide(L)'
;MTIDAPAPEAAPQPQPTPPARRYLWPALVAAWAVLLVVLAVWSARNDPPSLRDQTTAASAKATIDEVVGQVTARVPAGATIQDKGYAEKACSLSAARHGVSLVRTLTVSGPVGGESDTITSLAAALPDAVTRPADGPKEGFYYDAGNYVAARGKITGEGTVTVDLSSGCRVP
;
A
#
# COMPACT_ATOMS: atom_id res chain seq x y z
N MET A 1 8.51 88.21 48.35
CA MET A 1 9.27 86.97 48.04
C MET A 1 8.51 85.84 48.69
N THR A 2 7.80 85.06 47.88
CA THR A 2 7.06 83.88 48.34
C THR A 2 7.55 82.74 47.47
N ILE A 3 8.18 81.74 48.10
CA ILE A 3 8.73 80.56 47.46
C ILE A 3 7.56 79.60 47.25
N ASP A 4 7.15 79.39 45.99
CA ASP A 4 6.20 78.34 45.63
C ASP A 4 6.88 76.97 45.77
N ALA A 5 6.25 76.07 46.52
CA ALA A 5 6.68 74.69 46.65
C ALA A 5 6.36 73.91 45.36
N PRO A 6 7.25 73.02 44.87
CA PRO A 6 6.95 72.24 43.67
C PRO A 6 5.84 71.21 43.95
N ALA A 7 4.96 71.03 42.97
CA ALA A 7 3.86 70.08 43.00
C ALA A 7 4.38 68.63 43.14
N PRO A 8 3.64 67.73 43.83
CA PRO A 8 4.07 66.35 44.03
C PRO A 8 4.13 65.60 42.69
N GLU A 9 5.25 64.90 42.47
CA GLU A 9 5.50 64.11 41.27
C GLU A 9 4.53 62.91 41.23
N ALA A 10 3.84 62.75 40.11
CA ALA A 10 2.83 61.71 39.93
C ALA A 10 3.49 60.32 40.02
N ALA A 11 2.93 59.44 40.87
CA ALA A 11 3.42 58.08 41.01
C ALA A 11 3.36 57.32 39.67
N PRO A 12 4.37 56.47 39.35
CA PRO A 12 4.37 55.68 38.13
C PRO A 12 3.13 54.78 38.04
N GLN A 13 2.36 54.94 36.98
CA GLN A 13 1.21 54.09 36.71
C GLN A 13 1.68 52.67 36.35
N PRO A 14 1.07 51.61 36.91
CA PRO A 14 1.42 50.24 36.54
C PRO A 14 1.09 50.00 35.05
N GLN A 15 2.10 49.58 34.28
CA GLN A 15 1.89 49.22 32.88
C GLN A 15 1.08 47.91 32.79
N PRO A 16 0.05 47.84 31.93
CA PRO A 16 -0.73 46.63 31.77
C PRO A 16 0.16 45.53 31.15
N THR A 17 0.40 44.45 31.89
CA THR A 17 1.02 43.24 31.37
C THR A 17 0.13 42.63 30.28
N PRO A 18 0.65 42.31 29.08
CA PRO A 18 -0.16 41.72 28.03
C PRO A 18 -0.76 40.39 28.51
N PRO A 19 -2.06 40.14 28.29
CA PRO A 19 -2.70 38.93 28.82
C PRO A 19 -2.10 37.70 28.12
N ALA A 20 -1.50 36.80 28.90
CA ALA A 20 -0.92 35.52 28.44
C ALA A 20 -1.90 34.68 27.58
N ARG A 21 -3.20 34.95 27.71
CA ARG A 21 -4.29 34.32 26.95
C ARG A 21 -4.26 34.60 25.44
N ARG A 22 -3.55 35.63 24.96
CA ARG A 22 -3.48 35.96 23.52
C ARG A 22 -2.78 34.89 22.69
N TYR A 23 -1.88 34.10 23.29
CA TYR A 23 -1.09 33.08 22.58
C TYR A 23 -1.66 31.66 22.70
N LEU A 24 -2.65 31.43 23.57
CA LEU A 24 -3.24 30.10 23.74
C LEU A 24 -4.01 29.65 22.49
N TRP A 25 -4.72 30.57 21.84
CA TRP A 25 -5.47 30.26 20.63
C TRP A 25 -4.56 29.88 19.46
N PRO A 26 -3.55 30.68 19.07
CA PRO A 26 -2.64 30.27 18.00
C PRO A 26 -1.86 28.99 18.36
N ALA A 27 -1.51 28.77 19.62
CA ALA A 27 -0.87 27.52 20.05
C ALA A 27 -1.78 26.31 19.88
N LEU A 28 -3.06 26.41 20.26
CA LEU A 28 -4.03 25.34 20.08
C LEU A 28 -4.30 25.07 18.58
N VAL A 29 -4.42 26.10 17.75
CA VAL A 29 -4.55 25.95 16.29
C VAL A 29 -3.32 25.27 15.70
N ALA A 30 -2.11 25.67 16.11
CA ALA A 30 -0.88 25.05 15.65
C ALA A 30 -0.78 23.58 16.07
N ALA A 31 -1.09 23.26 17.33
CA ALA A 31 -1.12 21.89 17.82
C ALA A 31 -2.13 21.04 17.05
N TRP A 32 -3.30 21.59 16.73
CA TRP A 32 -4.32 20.89 15.94
C TRP A 32 -3.87 20.74 14.48
N ALA A 33 -3.28 21.75 13.85
CA ALA A 33 -2.72 21.61 12.51
C ALA A 33 -1.65 20.50 12.45
N VAL A 34 -0.75 20.45 13.44
CA VAL A 34 0.27 19.39 13.54
C VAL A 34 -0.37 18.01 13.71
N LEU A 35 -1.36 17.88 14.61
CA LEU A 35 -2.06 16.62 14.82
C LEU A 35 -2.79 16.16 13.54
N LEU A 36 -3.45 17.06 12.79
CA LEU A 36 -4.04 16.73 11.48
C LEU A 36 -3.01 16.22 10.48
N VAL A 37 -1.85 16.89 10.40
CA VAL A 37 -0.77 16.48 9.48
C VAL A 37 -0.22 15.11 9.88
N VAL A 38 0.01 14.87 11.17
CA VAL A 38 0.48 13.56 11.66
C VAL A 38 -0.53 12.46 11.34
N LEU A 39 -1.81 12.69 11.62
CA LEU A 39 -2.88 11.72 11.30
C LEU A 39 -3.00 11.48 9.80
N ALA A 40 -2.93 12.53 8.97
CA ALA A 40 -2.97 12.39 7.51
C ALA A 40 -1.78 11.59 6.97
N VAL A 41 -0.57 11.84 7.48
CA VAL A 41 0.64 11.11 7.09
C VAL A 41 0.58 9.66 7.57
N TRP A 42 0.06 9.41 8.76
CA TRP A 42 -0.12 8.06 9.30
C TRP A 42 -1.17 7.29 8.49
N SER A 43 -2.32 7.89 8.24
CA SER A 43 -3.40 7.32 7.41
C SER A 43 -2.89 6.99 6.01
N ALA A 44 -2.20 7.93 5.33
CA ALA A 44 -1.65 7.70 4.00
C ALA A 44 -0.63 6.56 3.91
N ARG A 45 -0.02 6.16 5.04
CA ARG A 45 0.95 5.06 5.09
C ARG A 45 0.36 3.72 5.51
N ASN A 46 -0.68 3.73 6.34
CA ASN A 46 -1.18 2.52 6.98
C ASN A 46 -2.57 2.11 6.49
N ASP A 47 -3.36 3.05 5.98
CA ASP A 47 -4.70 2.73 5.50
C ASP A 47 -4.64 2.18 4.06
N PRO A 48 -5.36 1.09 3.78
CA PRO A 48 -5.42 0.52 2.44
C PRO A 48 -6.07 1.53 1.47
N PRO A 49 -5.60 1.59 0.21
CA PRO A 49 -6.14 2.49 -0.78
C PRO A 49 -7.63 2.19 -1.03
N SER A 50 -8.45 3.23 -0.97
CA SER A 50 -9.91 3.12 -1.18
C SER A 50 -10.29 3.00 -2.65
N LEU A 51 -9.40 3.42 -3.57
CA LEU A 51 -9.55 3.34 -5.02
C LEU A 51 -8.24 2.95 -5.70
N ARG A 52 -8.34 2.19 -6.80
CA ARG A 52 -7.19 1.83 -7.66
C ARG A 52 -6.45 3.05 -8.20
N ASP A 53 -7.20 4.09 -8.57
CA ASP A 53 -6.69 5.34 -9.14
C ASP A 53 -5.86 6.16 -8.15
N GLN A 54 -5.91 5.86 -6.84
CA GLN A 54 -5.08 6.51 -5.81
C GLN A 54 -3.71 5.84 -5.64
N THR A 55 -3.38 4.84 -6.45
CA THR A 55 -2.15 4.06 -6.35
C THR A 55 -1.41 4.05 -7.68
N THR A 56 -0.09 4.17 -7.65
CA THR A 56 0.76 4.24 -8.85
C THR A 56 1.17 2.84 -9.32
N ALA A 57 1.72 2.74 -10.54
CA ALA A 57 2.37 1.52 -10.99
C ALA A 57 3.54 1.13 -10.05
N ALA A 58 4.31 2.12 -9.58
CA ALA A 58 5.42 1.90 -8.66
C ALA A 58 4.98 1.27 -7.32
N SER A 59 3.85 1.68 -6.74
CA SER A 59 3.38 1.08 -5.48
C SER A 59 2.94 -0.37 -5.65
N ALA A 60 2.32 -0.72 -6.79
CA ALA A 60 1.96 -2.11 -7.10
C ALA A 60 3.18 -3.01 -7.26
N LYS A 61 4.27 -2.46 -7.79
CA LYS A 61 5.51 -3.21 -8.02
C LYS A 61 6.04 -3.82 -6.73
N ALA A 62 6.08 -3.03 -5.64
CA ALA A 62 6.55 -3.50 -4.34
C ALA A 62 5.68 -4.64 -3.79
N THR A 63 4.35 -4.52 -3.87
CA THR A 63 3.42 -5.61 -3.49
C THR A 63 3.63 -6.85 -4.36
N ILE A 64 3.80 -6.69 -5.68
CA ILE A 64 4.09 -7.81 -6.58
C ILE A 64 5.40 -8.49 -6.20
N ASP A 65 6.46 -7.73 -5.92
CA ASP A 65 7.78 -8.26 -5.52
C ASP A 65 7.68 -9.06 -4.21
N GLU A 66 6.89 -8.60 -3.24
CA GLU A 66 6.64 -9.33 -1.99
C GLU A 66 5.98 -10.69 -2.24
N VAL A 67 4.90 -10.71 -3.03
CA VAL A 67 4.19 -11.95 -3.38
C VAL A 67 5.10 -12.90 -4.17
N VAL A 68 5.90 -12.37 -5.10
CA VAL A 68 6.91 -13.17 -5.84
C VAL A 68 7.90 -13.82 -4.87
N GLY A 69 8.37 -13.09 -3.85
CA GLY A 69 9.24 -13.63 -2.81
C GLY A 69 8.59 -14.77 -2.03
N GLN A 70 7.34 -14.59 -1.59
CA GLN A 70 6.58 -15.61 -0.85
C GLN A 70 6.36 -16.87 -1.70
N VAL A 71 5.92 -16.72 -2.95
CA VAL A 71 5.69 -17.84 -3.89
C VAL A 71 6.99 -18.58 -4.19
N THR A 72 8.08 -17.85 -4.47
CA THR A 72 9.39 -18.44 -4.80
C THR A 72 9.94 -19.24 -3.62
N ALA A 73 9.71 -18.80 -2.39
CA ALA A 73 10.16 -19.50 -1.18
C ALA A 73 9.44 -20.85 -0.93
N ARG A 74 8.31 -21.11 -1.61
CA ARG A 74 7.50 -22.34 -1.47
C ARG A 74 7.42 -23.16 -2.74
N VAL A 75 8.31 -22.92 -3.70
CA VAL A 75 8.46 -23.80 -4.87
C VAL A 75 8.86 -25.20 -4.38
N PRO A 76 8.13 -26.27 -4.75
CA PRO A 76 8.44 -27.63 -4.33
C PRO A 76 9.84 -28.09 -4.76
N ALA A 77 10.45 -28.96 -3.97
CA ALA A 77 11.71 -29.60 -4.34
C ALA A 77 11.52 -30.40 -5.64
N GLY A 78 12.45 -30.24 -6.60
CA GLY A 78 12.34 -30.85 -7.93
C GLY A 78 11.52 -30.06 -8.95
N ALA A 79 10.90 -28.94 -8.54
CA ALA A 79 10.36 -27.96 -9.47
C ALA A 79 11.36 -26.82 -9.73
N THR A 80 11.24 -26.20 -10.89
CA THR A 80 12.00 -25.03 -11.33
C THR A 80 11.05 -23.86 -11.54
N ILE A 81 11.53 -22.64 -11.31
CA ILE A 81 10.74 -21.43 -11.53
C ILE A 81 11.40 -20.57 -12.61
N GLN A 82 10.58 -20.13 -13.56
CA GLN A 82 10.93 -19.16 -14.57
C GLN A 82 10.12 -17.89 -14.35
N ASP A 83 10.82 -16.78 -14.15
CA ASP A 83 10.22 -15.45 -14.00
C ASP A 83 10.50 -14.63 -15.26
N LYS A 84 9.45 -14.19 -15.95
CA LYS A 84 9.56 -13.36 -17.16
C LYS A 84 9.79 -11.88 -16.85
N GLY A 85 9.78 -11.50 -15.58
CA GLY A 85 9.85 -10.12 -15.13
C GLY A 85 8.54 -9.37 -15.37
N TYR A 86 8.63 -8.03 -15.29
CA TYR A 86 7.48 -7.16 -15.46
C TYR A 86 7.14 -6.95 -16.93
N ALA A 87 5.84 -6.99 -17.22
CA ALA A 87 5.26 -6.54 -18.47
C ALA A 87 4.20 -5.48 -18.19
N GLU A 88 4.19 -4.44 -19.00
CA GLU A 88 3.14 -3.43 -18.98
C GLU A 88 2.07 -3.78 -20.00
N LYS A 89 0.81 -3.75 -19.55
CA LYS A 89 -0.35 -3.93 -20.42
C LYS A 89 -1.16 -2.64 -20.43
N ALA A 90 -1.28 -2.02 -21.60
CA ALA A 90 -2.14 -0.87 -21.79
C ALA A 90 -3.59 -1.22 -21.45
N CYS A 91 -4.26 -0.31 -20.76
CA CYS A 91 -5.65 -0.46 -20.37
C CYS A 91 -6.36 0.90 -20.37
N SER A 92 -7.68 0.89 -20.22
CA SER A 92 -8.50 2.09 -20.16
C SER A 92 -9.11 2.23 -18.77
N LEU A 93 -8.83 3.35 -18.10
CA LEU A 93 -9.47 3.70 -16.82
C LEU A 93 -10.85 4.33 -17.07
N SER A 94 -10.96 5.14 -18.13
CA SER A 94 -12.23 5.68 -18.61
C SER A 94 -12.15 5.98 -20.10
N ALA A 95 -13.28 6.32 -20.73
CA ALA A 95 -13.34 6.66 -22.15
C ALA A 95 -12.31 7.73 -22.60
N ALA A 96 -11.88 8.61 -21.68
CA ALA A 96 -10.90 9.67 -21.95
C ALA A 96 -9.55 9.48 -21.23
N ARG A 97 -9.37 8.43 -20.41
CA ARG A 97 -8.16 8.22 -19.61
C ARG A 97 -7.56 6.84 -19.83
N HIS A 98 -6.35 6.83 -20.38
CA HIS A 98 -5.52 5.64 -20.49
C HIS A 98 -4.88 5.31 -19.14
N GLY A 99 -4.61 4.03 -18.94
CA GLY A 99 -3.86 3.52 -17.81
C GLY A 99 -2.92 2.41 -18.24
N VAL A 100 -2.16 1.93 -17.27
CA VAL A 100 -1.27 0.77 -17.40
C VAL A 100 -1.62 -0.25 -16.34
N SER A 101 -1.52 -1.53 -16.68
CA SER A 101 -1.51 -2.62 -15.72
C SER A 101 -0.13 -3.26 -15.72
N LEU A 102 0.52 -3.32 -14.56
CA LEU A 102 1.69 -4.15 -14.38
C LEU A 102 1.25 -5.60 -14.24
N VAL A 103 1.93 -6.47 -14.98
CA VAL A 103 1.75 -7.91 -14.97
C VAL A 103 3.11 -8.54 -14.77
N ARG A 104 3.17 -9.58 -13.95
CA ARG A 104 4.36 -10.45 -13.83
C ARG A 104 3.88 -11.88 -13.77
N THR A 105 4.50 -12.73 -14.57
CA THR A 105 4.08 -14.12 -14.69
C THR A 105 5.25 -15.01 -14.29
N LEU A 106 4.98 -15.88 -13.32
CA LEU A 106 5.89 -16.93 -12.88
C LEU A 106 5.41 -18.25 -13.46
N THR A 107 6.30 -19.01 -14.07
CA THR A 107 6.03 -20.37 -14.55
C THR A 107 6.82 -21.35 -13.70
N VAL A 108 6.14 -22.27 -13.05
CA VAL A 108 6.72 -23.33 -12.24
C VAL A 108 6.58 -24.64 -13.00
N SER A 109 7.71 -25.27 -13.29
CA SER A 109 7.80 -26.54 -14.03
C SER A 109 8.38 -27.63 -13.13
N GLY A 110 7.66 -28.73 -12.97
CA GLY A 110 8.02 -29.86 -12.12
C GLY A 110 7.59 -31.20 -12.70
N PRO A 111 7.52 -32.26 -11.89
CA PRO A 111 7.12 -33.58 -12.32
C PRO A 111 5.66 -33.59 -12.82
N VAL A 112 5.41 -34.35 -13.90
CA VAL A 112 4.04 -34.60 -14.39
C VAL A 112 3.23 -35.34 -13.33
N GLY A 113 2.01 -34.90 -13.07
CA GLY A 113 1.13 -35.42 -12.01
C GLY A 113 1.33 -34.74 -10.64
N GLY A 114 2.33 -33.88 -10.48
CA GLY A 114 2.61 -33.12 -9.25
C GLY A 114 2.00 -31.70 -9.23
N GLU A 115 1.17 -31.36 -10.20
CA GLU A 115 0.68 -29.99 -10.41
C GLU A 115 -0.28 -29.54 -9.30
N SER A 116 -1.16 -30.44 -8.82
CA SER A 116 -2.08 -30.16 -7.72
C SER A 116 -1.34 -29.90 -6.39
N ASP A 117 -0.29 -30.68 -6.11
CA ASP A 117 0.56 -30.49 -4.94
C ASP A 117 1.36 -29.20 -5.05
N THR A 118 1.82 -28.87 -6.26
CA THR A 118 2.47 -27.59 -6.55
C THR A 118 1.52 -26.43 -6.28
N ILE A 119 0.29 -26.45 -6.81
CA ILE A 119 -0.73 -25.44 -6.54
C ILE A 119 -0.97 -25.27 -5.04
N THR A 120 -1.07 -26.38 -4.30
CA THR A 120 -1.29 -26.36 -2.85
C THR A 120 -0.11 -25.74 -2.10
N SER A 121 1.12 -26.11 -2.46
CA SER A 121 2.34 -25.56 -1.87
C SER A 121 2.46 -24.05 -2.10
N LEU A 122 2.22 -23.61 -3.34
CA LEU A 122 2.29 -22.18 -3.70
C LEU A 122 1.17 -21.37 -3.02
N ALA A 123 -0.06 -21.91 -2.97
CA ALA A 123 -1.16 -21.25 -2.27
C ALA A 123 -0.89 -21.14 -0.76
N ALA A 124 -0.29 -22.17 -0.15
CA ALA A 124 0.08 -22.16 1.27
C ALA A 124 1.18 -21.15 1.63
N ALA A 125 1.82 -20.52 0.64
CA ALA A 125 2.75 -19.41 0.86
C ALA A 125 2.03 -18.09 1.16
N LEU A 126 0.75 -17.99 0.79
CA LEU A 126 -0.01 -16.75 0.76
C LEU A 126 -1.13 -16.83 1.81
N PRO A 127 -1.16 -15.90 2.78
CA PRO A 127 -2.23 -15.89 3.78
C PRO A 127 -3.56 -15.66 3.06
N ASP A 128 -4.58 -16.47 3.32
CA ASP A 128 -5.92 -16.33 2.73
C ASP A 128 -6.05 -16.64 1.22
N ALA A 129 -5.06 -17.30 0.61
CA ALA A 129 -5.25 -17.82 -0.74
C ALA A 129 -6.37 -18.86 -0.81
N VAL A 130 -7.26 -18.69 -1.78
CA VAL A 130 -8.41 -19.57 -2.01
C VAL A 130 -8.10 -20.50 -3.18
N THR A 131 -7.99 -21.80 -2.90
CA THR A 131 -7.82 -22.83 -3.93
C THR A 131 -9.16 -23.23 -4.59
N ARG A 132 -9.13 -23.65 -5.86
CA ARG A 132 -10.30 -24.16 -6.59
C ARG A 132 -10.04 -25.57 -7.15
N PRO A 133 -11.01 -26.49 -7.07
CA PRO A 133 -12.08 -26.56 -6.07
C PRO A 133 -11.53 -26.86 -4.66
N ALA A 134 -12.33 -26.63 -3.61
CA ALA A 134 -11.92 -26.92 -2.23
C ALA A 134 -11.76 -28.44 -1.98
N ASP A 135 -12.54 -29.25 -2.68
CA ASP A 135 -12.52 -30.71 -2.63
C ASP A 135 -12.01 -31.27 -3.97
N GLY A 136 -11.22 -32.35 -3.93
CA GLY A 136 -10.62 -32.96 -5.11
C GLY A 136 -9.32 -32.28 -5.58
N PRO A 137 -8.83 -32.62 -6.79
CA PRO A 137 -7.58 -32.07 -7.35
C PRO A 137 -7.63 -30.55 -7.47
N LYS A 138 -6.59 -29.86 -6.99
CA LYS A 138 -6.51 -28.40 -7.01
C LYS A 138 -6.04 -27.92 -8.38
N GLU A 139 -6.91 -27.22 -9.11
CA GLU A 139 -6.63 -26.74 -10.46
C GLU A 139 -6.05 -25.32 -10.48
N GLY A 140 -6.21 -24.59 -9.38
CA GLY A 140 -5.73 -23.21 -9.27
C GLY A 140 -5.93 -22.59 -7.89
N PHE A 141 -5.45 -21.37 -7.75
CA PHE A 141 -5.71 -20.54 -6.58
C PHE A 141 -5.89 -19.06 -6.95
N TYR A 142 -6.59 -18.33 -6.09
CA TYR A 142 -6.71 -16.88 -6.13
C TYR A 142 -6.23 -16.30 -4.81
N TYR A 143 -5.45 -15.23 -4.86
CA TYR A 143 -5.02 -14.46 -3.70
C TYR A 143 -5.15 -12.97 -3.99
N ASP A 144 -5.75 -12.24 -3.05
CA ASP A 144 -5.77 -10.78 -3.04
C ASP A 144 -4.66 -10.29 -2.11
N ALA A 145 -3.59 -9.76 -2.70
CA ALA A 145 -2.43 -9.28 -1.96
C ALA A 145 -2.63 -7.88 -1.36
N GLY A 146 -3.85 -7.34 -1.43
CA GLY A 146 -4.11 -5.93 -1.16
C GLY A 146 -3.52 -5.04 -2.24
N ASN A 147 -3.68 -3.72 -2.08
CA ASN A 147 -3.23 -2.74 -3.09
C ASN A 147 -3.77 -3.01 -4.51
N TYR A 148 -4.89 -3.73 -4.58
CA TYR A 148 -5.53 -4.25 -5.80
C TYR A 148 -4.63 -5.15 -6.65
N VAL A 149 -3.62 -5.77 -6.06
CA VAL A 149 -2.78 -6.78 -6.70
C VAL A 149 -3.43 -8.14 -6.50
N ALA A 150 -3.76 -8.79 -7.61
CA ALA A 150 -4.28 -10.15 -7.59
C ALA A 150 -3.21 -11.13 -8.08
N ALA A 151 -3.04 -12.24 -7.37
CA ALA A 151 -2.24 -13.38 -7.81
C ALA A 151 -3.17 -14.55 -8.14
N ARG A 152 -2.95 -15.18 -9.31
CA ARG A 152 -3.74 -16.30 -9.78
C ARG A 152 -2.85 -17.45 -10.20
N GLY A 153 -2.89 -18.55 -9.47
CA GLY A 153 -2.27 -19.81 -9.86
C GLY A 153 -3.20 -20.65 -10.71
N LYS A 154 -2.68 -21.29 -11.75
CA LYS A 154 -3.43 -22.25 -12.58
C LYS A 154 -2.49 -23.30 -13.16
N ILE A 155 -3.00 -24.51 -13.36
CA ILE A 155 -2.33 -25.53 -14.17
C ILE A 155 -2.47 -25.14 -15.65
N THR A 156 -1.35 -25.04 -16.36
CA THR A 156 -1.32 -24.65 -17.79
C THR A 156 -0.91 -25.77 -18.73
N GLY A 157 -0.38 -26.86 -18.20
CA GLY A 157 0.03 -28.03 -18.96
C GLY A 157 0.61 -29.09 -18.04
N GLU A 158 0.99 -30.23 -18.61
CA GLU A 158 1.67 -31.29 -17.87
C GLU A 158 2.95 -30.77 -17.21
N GLY A 159 3.10 -31.07 -15.92
CA GLY A 159 4.16 -30.60 -15.05
C GLY A 159 4.25 -29.08 -14.89
N THR A 160 3.26 -28.31 -15.36
CA THR A 160 3.41 -26.85 -15.50
C THR A 160 2.28 -26.07 -14.84
N VAL A 161 2.66 -25.24 -13.87
CA VAL A 161 1.80 -24.31 -13.15
C VAL A 161 2.23 -22.88 -13.46
N THR A 162 1.29 -22.00 -13.74
CA THR A 162 1.56 -20.58 -13.95
C THR A 162 0.92 -19.76 -12.83
N VAL A 163 1.66 -18.81 -12.28
CA VAL A 163 1.18 -17.80 -11.34
C VAL A 163 1.21 -16.43 -12.01
N ASP A 164 0.03 -15.89 -12.30
CA ASP A 164 -0.15 -14.57 -12.91
C ASP A 164 -0.43 -13.53 -11.82
N LEU A 165 0.47 -12.56 -11.66
CA LEU A 165 0.27 -11.39 -10.81
C LEU A 165 -0.15 -10.20 -11.66
N SER A 166 -1.21 -9.50 -11.27
CA SER A 166 -1.69 -8.31 -11.96
C SER A 166 -2.09 -7.23 -10.99
N SER A 167 -1.63 -6.02 -11.27
CA SER A 167 -2.00 -4.82 -10.52
C SER A 167 -3.39 -4.30 -10.86
N GLY A 168 -4.06 -4.84 -11.89
CA GLY A 168 -5.18 -4.16 -12.54
C GLY A 168 -4.78 -2.83 -13.20
N CYS A 169 -5.76 -2.16 -13.81
CA CYS A 169 -5.55 -0.89 -14.49
C CYS A 169 -5.36 0.27 -13.50
N ARG A 170 -4.34 1.10 -13.72
CA ARG A 170 -3.98 2.24 -12.87
C ARG A 170 -3.30 3.35 -13.67
N VAL A 171 -3.06 4.49 -13.03
CA VAL A 171 -2.31 5.61 -13.62
C VAL A 171 -0.85 5.16 -13.82
N PRO A 172 -0.21 5.49 -14.97
CA PRO A 172 1.20 5.18 -15.24
C PRO A 172 2.16 5.62 -14.13
#